data_AF-A0A7M2Y923-F1
#
_entry.id   AF-A0A7M2Y923-F1
#
_cell.length_a   1.000
_cell.length_b   1.000
_cell.length_c   1.000
_cell.angle_alpha   90.00
_cell.angle_beta   90.00
_cell.angle_gamma   90.00
#
_symmetry.space_group_name_H-M   'P 1'
#
loop_
_entity.id
_entity.type
_entity.pdbx_description
1 polymer ?
#
loop_
_entity_poly.entity_id
_entity_poly.type
_entity_poly.pdbx_seq_one_letter_code
_entity_poly.pdbx_strand_id
1 'polypeptide(L)'
;MESFTSLDTLENDAAGYFQRVIEQSDLLFLKEPKFESTRLGFSRSYTKSIIETDKLSDFFDNKLKTDTFVKKETFIPKQLTKVLGFCIRTGRQIPFNSKLPMCDTAFQSWKKFNNDEYRENNCHFSGEPSNGETSFLKPILRKNWTRAKETNKF
;
A
#
# COMPACT_ATOMS: atom_id res chain seq x y z
N MET A 1 27.20 31.08 35.84
CA MET A 1 27.22 29.60 35.86
C MET A 1 25.94 29.19 35.19
N GLU A 2 25.98 29.09 33.86
CA GLU A 2 24.78 28.85 33.04
C GLU A 2 24.36 27.39 33.22
N SER A 3 23.11 27.19 33.62
CA SER A 3 22.53 25.86 33.79
C SER A 3 22.37 25.23 32.41
N PHE A 4 23.24 24.30 32.06
CA PHE A 4 23.04 23.39 30.92
C PHE A 4 21.73 22.64 31.14
N THR A 5 20.69 23.00 30.39
CA THR A 5 19.36 22.42 30.56
C THR A 5 19.23 21.16 29.71
N SER A 6 18.42 20.21 30.16
CA SER A 6 18.12 18.97 29.43
C SER A 6 17.51 19.18 28.04
N LEU A 7 17.07 20.41 27.74
CA LEU A 7 16.59 20.82 26.43
C LEU A 7 17.75 21.01 25.44
N ASP A 8 18.85 21.64 25.88
CA ASP A 8 20.04 21.85 25.06
C ASP A 8 20.65 20.52 24.63
N THR A 9 20.61 19.50 25.49
CA THR A 9 21.09 18.16 25.14
C THR A 9 20.20 17.48 24.10
N LEU A 10 18.87 17.62 24.22
CA LEU A 10 17.93 17.03 23.25
C LEU A 10 18.03 17.69 21.88
N GLU A 11 18.14 19.02 21.83
CA GLU A 11 18.29 19.78 20.58
C GLU A 11 19.59 19.42 19.85
N ASN A 12 20.70 19.32 20.59
CA ASN A 12 21.99 18.91 20.03
C ASN A 12 21.96 17.45 19.55
N ASP A 13 21.34 16.54 20.29
CA ASP A 13 21.21 15.13 19.90
C ASP A 13 20.35 14.98 18.64
N ALA A 14 19.23 15.72 18.58
CA ALA A 14 18.35 15.74 17.41
C ALA A 14 19.08 16.33 16.18
N ALA A 15 19.76 17.46 16.35
CA ALA A 15 20.56 18.08 15.29
C ALA A 15 21.64 17.12 14.78
N GLY A 16 22.36 16.45 15.68
CA GLY A 16 23.37 15.45 15.33
C GLY A 16 22.79 14.23 14.61
N TYR A 17 21.60 13.77 15.01
CA TYR A 17 20.88 12.72 14.29
C TYR A 17 20.55 13.14 12.85
N PHE A 18 19.93 14.31 12.66
CA PHE A 18 19.56 14.77 11.33
C PHE A 18 20.79 15.05 10.46
N GLN A 19 21.86 15.59 11.02
CA GLN A 19 23.11 15.80 10.30
C GLN A 19 23.67 14.47 9.76
N ARG A 20 23.70 13.42 10.58
CA ARG A 20 24.11 12.08 10.13
C ARG A 20 23.21 11.53 9.03
N VAL A 21 21.90 11.67 9.17
CA VAL A 21 20.93 11.22 8.15
C VAL A 21 21.17 11.95 6.82
N ILE A 22 21.39 13.27 6.87
CA ILE A 22 21.66 14.10 5.69
C ILE A 22 22.96 13.65 5.02
N GLU A 23 24.04 13.49 5.80
CA GLU A 23 25.36 13.06 5.30
C GLU A 23 25.34 11.66 4.67
N GLN A 24 24.53 10.75 5.21
CA GLN A 24 24.38 9.38 4.70
C GLN A 24 23.40 9.26 3.54
N SER A 25 22.60 10.29 3.27
CA SER A 25 21.57 10.25 2.23
C SER A 25 22.10 10.62 0.85
N ASP A 26 21.61 9.93 -0.17
CA ASP A 26 21.94 10.26 -1.56
C ASP A 26 21.15 11.48 -2.05
N LEU A 27 21.83 12.44 -2.68
CA LEU A 27 21.18 13.58 -3.33
C LEU A 27 20.53 13.14 -4.65
N LEU A 28 19.22 12.92 -4.61
CA LEU A 28 18.43 12.53 -5.79
C LEU A 28 17.84 13.72 -6.53
N PHE A 29 17.58 14.83 -5.84
CA PHE A 29 16.95 16.01 -6.43
C PHE A 29 17.45 17.31 -5.79
N LEU A 30 17.86 18.27 -6.61
CA LEU A 30 18.29 19.60 -6.17
C LEU A 30 17.68 20.68 -7.06
N LYS A 31 17.02 21.66 -6.45
CA LYS A 31 16.40 22.80 -7.13
C LYS A 31 16.79 24.10 -6.47
N GLU A 32 17.62 24.88 -7.14
CA GLU A 32 18.16 26.12 -6.62
C GLU A 32 17.42 27.35 -7.18
N PRO A 33 17.09 28.36 -6.35
CA PRO A 33 16.52 29.61 -6.81
C PRO A 33 17.59 30.51 -7.44
N LYS A 34 17.37 30.95 -8.69
CA LYS A 34 18.14 32.02 -9.32
C LYS A 34 17.50 33.37 -9.08
N PHE A 35 18.31 34.31 -8.65
CA PHE A 35 17.94 35.69 -8.42
C PHE A 35 18.77 36.61 -9.32
N GLU A 36 18.13 37.64 -9.85
CA GLU A 36 18.78 38.71 -10.60
C GLU A 36 18.77 40.01 -9.79
N SER A 37 19.83 40.82 -9.94
CA SER A 37 19.88 42.13 -9.30
C SER A 37 18.94 43.10 -10.00
N THR A 38 18.02 43.70 -9.26
CA THR A 38 17.16 44.77 -9.76
C THR A 38 17.77 46.10 -9.31
N ARG A 39 18.12 46.98 -10.27
CA ARG A 39 18.97 48.19 -10.08
C ARG A 39 20.39 47.88 -9.59
N LEU A 40 21.16 48.92 -9.24
CA LEU A 40 22.57 48.94 -8.77
C LEU A 40 22.85 48.09 -7.49
N GLY A 41 22.40 46.84 -7.42
CA GLY A 41 22.76 45.87 -6.38
C GLY A 41 21.94 45.90 -5.08
N PHE A 42 20.96 46.80 -4.94
CA PHE A 42 20.22 46.98 -3.68
C PHE A 42 19.06 46.00 -3.46
N SER A 43 18.53 45.37 -4.51
CA SER A 43 17.50 44.35 -4.37
C SER A 43 17.72 43.20 -5.34
N ARG A 44 17.43 41.99 -4.89
CA ARG A 44 17.46 40.78 -5.71
C ARG A 44 16.02 40.34 -5.93
N SER A 45 15.60 40.22 -7.18
CA SER A 45 14.30 39.64 -7.51
C SER A 45 14.49 38.16 -7.84
N TYR A 46 13.55 37.33 -7.40
CA TYR A 46 13.51 35.94 -7.79
C TYR A 46 13.18 35.85 -9.28
N THR A 47 14.03 35.18 -10.04
CA THR A 47 13.84 34.98 -11.47
C THR A 47 13.16 33.64 -11.71
N LYS A 48 13.83 32.56 -11.33
CA LYS A 48 13.34 31.19 -11.53
C LYS A 48 14.13 30.21 -10.70
N SER A 49 13.50 29.12 -10.30
CA SER A 49 14.18 27.97 -9.73
C SER A 49 14.64 27.03 -10.84
N ILE A 50 15.92 26.69 -10.84
CA ILE A 50 16.53 25.77 -11.78
C ILE A 50 16.76 24.44 -11.09
N ILE A 51 16.42 23.35 -11.77
CA ILE A 51 16.70 22.00 -11.30
C ILE A 51 18.15 21.69 -11.70
N GLU A 52 19.01 21.50 -10.72
CA GLU A 52 20.43 21.20 -10.95
C GLU A 52 20.68 19.69 -11.02
N THR A 53 19.95 18.92 -10.23
CA THR A 53 20.02 17.45 -10.21
C THR A 53 18.61 16.89 -10.18
N ASP A 54 18.31 15.97 -11.08
CA ASP A 54 17.09 15.16 -11.05
C ASP A 54 17.41 13.73 -11.45
N LYS A 55 17.50 12.85 -10.45
CA LYS A 55 17.71 11.42 -10.58
C LYS A 55 16.47 10.64 -10.12
N LEU A 56 15.33 11.32 -9.94
CA LEU A 56 14.13 10.69 -9.38
C LEU A 56 13.60 9.61 -10.32
N SER A 57 13.56 9.88 -11.62
CA SER A 57 13.14 8.90 -12.63
C SER A 57 13.98 7.63 -12.55
N ASP A 58 15.31 7.74 -12.61
CA ASP A 58 16.21 6.59 -12.55
C ASP A 58 16.11 5.86 -11.20
N PHE A 59 15.98 6.59 -10.09
CA PHE A 59 15.85 6.00 -8.76
C PHE A 59 14.56 5.18 -8.63
N PHE A 60 13.42 5.74 -9.05
CA PHE A 60 12.13 5.05 -8.96
C PHE A 60 11.98 3.97 -10.03
N ASP A 61 12.51 4.15 -11.24
CA ASP A 61 12.48 3.14 -12.31
C ASP A 61 13.37 1.95 -11.96
N ASN A 62 14.53 2.17 -11.34
CA ASN A 62 15.36 1.08 -10.83
C ASN A 62 14.72 0.41 -9.62
N LYS A 63 14.04 1.15 -8.72
CA LYS A 63 13.27 0.53 -7.64
C LYS A 63 12.13 -0.34 -8.18
N LEU A 64 11.40 0.14 -9.20
CA LEU A 64 10.37 -0.65 -9.87
C LEU A 64 10.96 -1.86 -10.57
N LYS A 65 12.14 -1.76 -11.18
CA LYS A 65 12.85 -2.94 -11.70
C LYS A 65 13.25 -3.88 -10.57
N THR A 66 13.81 -3.41 -9.46
CA THR A 66 14.15 -4.28 -8.33
C THR A 66 12.92 -4.86 -7.62
N ASP A 67 11.76 -4.21 -7.64
CA ASP A 67 10.49 -4.73 -7.13
C ASP A 67 9.77 -5.63 -8.16
N THR A 68 10.09 -5.48 -9.46
CA THR A 68 9.65 -6.38 -10.54
C THR A 68 10.58 -7.60 -10.67
N PHE A 69 11.85 -7.46 -10.25
CA PHE A 69 12.89 -8.49 -10.09
C PHE A 69 13.09 -8.88 -8.62
N VAL A 70 12.23 -8.45 -7.69
CA VAL A 70 11.72 -9.36 -6.67
C VAL A 70 11.04 -10.37 -7.55
N LYS A 71 11.80 -11.42 -7.88
CA LYS A 71 11.28 -12.57 -8.55
C LYS A 71 9.92 -12.78 -7.90
N LYS A 72 8.92 -13.00 -8.72
CA LYS A 72 7.94 -14.00 -8.38
C LYS A 72 8.68 -15.35 -8.22
N GLU A 73 9.69 -15.45 -7.35
CA GLU A 73 9.66 -16.40 -6.27
C GLU A 73 8.31 -16.14 -5.65
N THR A 74 7.32 -16.81 -6.23
CA THR A 74 6.53 -17.69 -5.41
C THR A 74 7.46 -18.14 -4.28
N PHE A 75 7.37 -17.47 -3.12
CA PHE A 75 7.04 -18.22 -1.94
C PHE A 75 5.93 -19.16 -2.42
N ILE A 76 6.34 -20.33 -2.92
CA ILE A 76 5.57 -21.53 -2.73
C ILE A 76 5.86 -21.75 -1.25
N PRO A 77 5.04 -21.23 -0.30
CA PRO A 77 5.04 -21.84 1.00
C PRO A 77 4.80 -23.31 0.70
N LYS A 78 5.84 -24.11 0.93
CA LYS A 78 5.86 -25.56 1.03
C LYS A 78 4.43 -26.11 1.02
N GLN A 79 3.94 -26.45 -0.18
CA GLN A 79 2.66 -27.10 -0.43
C GLN A 79 1.54 -26.75 0.57
N LEU A 80 1.12 -25.48 0.65
CA LEU A 80 -0.24 -25.23 1.12
C LEU A 80 -1.14 -25.42 -0.10
N THR A 81 -1.78 -26.58 -0.22
CA THR A 81 -2.95 -26.76 -1.09
C THR A 81 -3.89 -25.58 -0.81
N LYS A 82 -3.87 -24.55 -1.64
CA LYS A 82 -4.69 -23.36 -1.44
C LYS A 82 -6.12 -23.86 -1.46
N VAL A 83 -6.79 -23.83 -0.31
CA VAL A 83 -8.20 -24.20 -0.25
C VAL A 83 -8.92 -23.24 -1.20
N LEU A 84 -9.59 -23.81 -2.19
CA LEU A 84 -10.31 -23.04 -3.19
C LEU A 84 -11.71 -22.72 -2.66
N GLY A 85 -12.22 -21.58 -3.06
CA GLY A 85 -13.58 -21.12 -2.85
C GLY A 85 -14.14 -20.51 -4.12
N PHE A 86 -15.22 -19.76 -3.99
CA PHE A 86 -15.96 -19.22 -5.12
C PHE A 86 -16.31 -17.74 -4.89
N CYS A 87 -16.32 -16.95 -5.95
CA CYS A 87 -16.73 -15.56 -5.86
C CYS A 87 -18.22 -15.48 -5.54
N ILE A 88 -18.58 -14.76 -4.48
CA ILE A 88 -19.99 -14.65 -4.04
C ILE A 88 -20.91 -13.98 -5.08
N ARG A 89 -20.36 -13.13 -5.95
CA ARG A 89 -21.12 -12.48 -7.06
C ARG A 89 -21.21 -13.34 -8.31
N THR A 90 -20.07 -13.85 -8.78
CA THR A 90 -19.95 -14.45 -10.11
C THR A 90 -19.91 -15.97 -10.11
N GLY A 91 -19.72 -16.61 -8.96
CA GLY A 91 -19.50 -18.06 -8.85
C GLY A 91 -18.13 -18.52 -9.37
N ARG A 92 -17.26 -17.64 -9.85
CA ARG A 92 -15.92 -18.02 -10.35
C ARG A 92 -15.06 -18.56 -9.21
N GLN A 93 -14.31 -19.64 -9.47
CA GLN A 93 -13.37 -20.19 -8.51
C GLN A 93 -12.24 -19.19 -8.19
N ILE A 94 -11.98 -18.98 -6.90
CA ILE A 94 -10.95 -18.07 -6.36
C ILE A 94 -10.31 -18.71 -5.11
N PRO A 95 -9.16 -18.23 -4.62
CA PRO A 95 -8.65 -18.66 -3.32
C PRO A 95 -9.67 -18.38 -2.21
N PHE A 96 -9.88 -19.34 -1.31
CA PHE A 96 -10.80 -19.17 -0.19
C PHE A 96 -10.23 -18.13 0.79
N ASN A 97 -10.97 -17.04 0.99
CA ASN A 97 -10.68 -15.97 1.92
C ASN A 97 -11.99 -15.28 2.36
N SER A 98 -12.41 -15.50 3.61
CA SER A 98 -13.62 -14.90 4.17
C SER A 98 -13.60 -13.37 4.23
N LYS A 99 -12.41 -12.74 4.21
CA LYS A 99 -12.25 -11.27 4.16
C LYS A 99 -12.26 -10.73 2.73
N LEU A 100 -11.99 -11.57 1.73
CA LEU A 100 -11.96 -11.21 0.31
C LEU A 100 -12.76 -12.24 -0.51
N PRO A 101 -14.09 -12.28 -0.35
CA PRO A 101 -14.94 -13.32 -0.94
C PRO A 101 -15.29 -13.09 -2.42
N MET A 102 -14.68 -12.10 -3.06
CA MET A 102 -14.96 -11.67 -4.43
C MET A 102 -13.74 -11.82 -5.33
N CYS A 103 -13.96 -12.07 -6.62
CA CYS A 103 -12.93 -11.92 -7.64
C CYS A 103 -12.65 -10.44 -7.93
N ASP A 104 -11.52 -10.14 -8.57
CA ASP A 104 -11.06 -8.77 -8.79
C ASP A 104 -12.12 -7.90 -9.50
N THR A 105 -12.74 -8.42 -10.55
CA THR A 105 -13.77 -7.68 -11.30
C THR A 105 -14.98 -7.36 -10.45
N ALA A 106 -15.47 -8.34 -9.66
CA ALA A 106 -16.57 -8.13 -8.74
C ALA A 106 -16.17 -7.14 -7.63
N PHE A 107 -14.99 -7.29 -7.04
CA PHE A 107 -14.50 -6.41 -5.97
C PHE A 107 -14.39 -4.95 -6.43
N GLN A 108 -13.92 -4.70 -7.65
CA GLN A 108 -13.87 -3.33 -8.21
C GLN A 108 -15.26 -2.70 -8.34
N SER A 109 -16.28 -3.47 -8.74
CA SER A 109 -17.66 -2.98 -8.73
C SER A 109 -18.17 -2.74 -7.32
N TRP A 110 -17.89 -3.67 -6.38
CA TRP A 110 -18.34 -3.58 -5.00
C TRP A 110 -17.74 -2.34 -4.32
N LYS A 111 -16.44 -2.07 -4.52
CA LYS A 111 -15.71 -0.92 -3.97
C LYS A 111 -16.36 0.43 -4.29
N LYS A 112 -17.09 0.54 -5.41
CA LYS A 112 -17.81 1.77 -5.78
C LYS A 112 -19.00 2.06 -4.86
N PHE A 113 -19.67 1.02 -4.39
CA PHE A 113 -20.86 1.12 -3.54
C PHE A 113 -20.54 0.87 -2.06
N ASN A 114 -19.47 0.11 -1.78
CA ASN A 114 -18.97 -0.25 -0.46
C ASN A 114 -20.08 -0.76 0.48
N ASN A 115 -21.05 -1.50 -0.08
CA ASN A 115 -22.18 -2.03 0.67
C ASN A 115 -21.88 -3.47 1.10
N ASP A 116 -21.44 -3.59 2.34
CA ASP A 116 -21.04 -4.83 3.02
C ASP A 116 -22.20 -5.84 3.21
N GLU A 117 -23.42 -5.34 3.31
CA GLU A 117 -24.65 -6.12 3.51
C GLU A 117 -25.38 -6.45 2.21
N TYR A 118 -24.84 -6.02 1.07
CA TYR A 118 -25.43 -6.30 -0.22
C TYR A 118 -25.62 -7.81 -0.42
N ARG A 119 -26.84 -8.19 -0.82
CA ARG A 119 -27.23 -9.58 -1.02
C ARG A 119 -26.60 -10.11 -2.30
N GLU A 120 -25.69 -11.05 -2.13
CA GLU A 120 -24.92 -11.70 -3.20
C GLU A 120 -25.49 -13.08 -3.54
N ASN A 121 -25.08 -13.63 -4.68
CA ASN A 121 -25.78 -14.74 -5.33
C ASN A 121 -25.22 -16.13 -5.04
N ASN A 122 -24.00 -16.26 -4.51
CA ASN A 122 -23.32 -17.54 -4.35
C ASN A 122 -22.62 -17.68 -3.00
N CYS A 123 -22.47 -18.91 -2.53
CA CYS A 123 -21.68 -19.26 -1.35
C CYS A 123 -20.18 -19.27 -1.66
N HIS A 124 -19.37 -18.59 -0.85
CA HIS A 124 -17.92 -18.55 -1.01
C HIS A 124 -17.24 -19.90 -0.77
N PHE A 125 -17.82 -20.75 0.07
CA PHE A 125 -17.28 -22.07 0.37
C PHE A 125 -17.68 -23.13 -0.66
N SER A 126 -18.98 -23.26 -0.94
CA SER A 126 -19.51 -24.34 -1.79
C SER A 126 -19.75 -23.95 -3.25
N GLY A 127 -19.83 -22.66 -3.56
CA GLY A 127 -20.15 -22.16 -4.89
C GLY A 127 -21.63 -22.28 -5.28
N GLU A 128 -22.48 -22.83 -4.41
CA GLU A 128 -23.90 -22.97 -4.70
C GLU A 128 -24.63 -21.61 -4.64
N PRO A 129 -25.75 -21.46 -5.38
CA PRO A 129 -26.58 -20.28 -5.30
C PRO A 129 -27.07 -20.04 -3.87
N SER A 130 -26.88 -18.81 -3.37
CA SER A 130 -27.28 -18.39 -2.03
C SER A 130 -28.59 -17.60 -2.01
N ASN A 131 -29.15 -17.25 -3.16
CA ASN A 131 -30.42 -16.50 -3.29
C ASN A 131 -30.48 -15.24 -2.40
N GLY A 132 -29.34 -14.56 -2.22
CA GLY A 132 -29.25 -13.35 -1.41
C GLY A 132 -29.05 -13.57 0.09
N GLU A 133 -28.81 -14.81 0.55
CA GLU A 133 -28.48 -15.09 1.95
C GLU A 133 -27.02 -14.79 2.30
N THR A 134 -26.14 -14.67 1.29
CA THR A 134 -24.73 -14.30 1.47
C THR A 134 -24.50 -12.83 1.19
N SER A 135 -23.52 -12.24 1.85
CA SER A 135 -23.05 -10.87 1.60
C SER A 135 -21.53 -10.80 1.72
N PHE A 136 -20.95 -9.61 1.52
CA PHE A 136 -19.51 -9.42 1.76
C PHE A 136 -19.13 -9.73 3.21
N LEU A 137 -19.96 -9.33 4.19
CA LEU A 137 -19.77 -9.65 5.62
C LEU A 137 -20.01 -11.12 5.95
N LYS A 138 -20.98 -11.75 5.26
CA LYS A 138 -21.40 -13.14 5.51
C LYS A 138 -21.30 -13.94 4.20
N PRO A 139 -20.07 -14.27 3.76
CA PRO A 139 -19.88 -14.83 2.42
C PRO A 139 -20.19 -16.33 2.33
N ILE A 140 -20.51 -16.99 3.44
CA ILE A 140 -20.71 -18.44 3.52
C ILE A 140 -22.13 -18.71 3.99
N LEU A 141 -22.84 -19.59 3.28
CA LEU A 141 -24.16 -20.05 3.69
C LEU A 141 -24.13 -20.72 5.06
N ARG A 142 -25.16 -20.47 5.87
CA ARG A 142 -25.25 -20.99 7.25
C ARG A 142 -25.12 -22.52 7.31
N LYS A 143 -25.73 -23.24 6.36
CA LYS A 143 -25.65 -24.71 6.26
C LYS A 143 -24.23 -25.25 6.05
N ASN A 144 -23.33 -24.44 5.50
CA ASN A 144 -21.94 -24.83 5.21
C ASN A 144 -20.94 -24.25 6.21
N TRP A 145 -21.37 -23.43 7.15
CA TRP A 145 -20.48 -22.73 8.08
C TRP A 145 -19.61 -23.69 8.89
N THR A 146 -20.19 -24.76 9.43
CA THR A 146 -19.48 -25.78 10.20
C THR A 146 -18.39 -26.44 9.36
N ARG A 147 -18.72 -26.89 8.15
CA ARG A 147 -17.77 -27.50 7.21
C ARG A 147 -16.66 -26.53 6.78
N ALA A 148 -17.02 -25.27 6.54
CA ALA A 148 -16.07 -24.25 6.14
C ALA A 148 -15.03 -23.96 7.23
N LYS A 149 -15.45 -23.91 8.49
CA LYS A 149 -14.55 -23.76 9.65
C LYS A 149 -13.59 -24.93 9.81
N GLU A 150 -14.11 -26.15 9.75
CA GLU A 150 -13.30 -27.36 9.89
C GLU A 150 -12.25 -27.48 8.77
N THR A 151 -12.66 -27.18 7.53
CA THR A 151 -11.81 -27.30 6.34
C THR A 151 -10.71 -26.24 6.30
N ASN A 152 -11.03 -25.00 6.70
CA ASN A 152 -10.14 -23.85 6.54
C ASN A 152 -9.44 -23.40 7.84
N LYS A 153 -9.73 -24.06 8.98
CA LYS A 153 -9.09 -23.86 10.29
C LYS A 153 -8.93 -22.38 10.71
N PHE A 154 -10.02 -21.62 10.69
CA PHE A 154 -10.06 -20.24 11.18
C PHE A 154 -11.15 -20.03 12.24
#